data_AF-A0A6G2QUV9-F1
#
_entry.id   AF-A0A6G2QUV9-F1
#
_cell.length_a   1.000
_cell.length_b   1.000
_cell.length_c   1.000
_cell.angle_alpha   90.00
_cell.angle_beta   90.00
_cell.angle_gamma   90.00
#
_symmetry.space_group_name_H-M   'P 1'
#
loop_
_entity.id
_entity.type
_entity.pdbx_description
1 polymer ?
#
loop_
_entity_poly.entity_id
_entity_poly.type
_entity_poly.pdbx_seq_one_letter_code
_entity_poly.pdbx_strand_id
1 'polypeptide(L)'
;SALAARARTGSSGKAEADNLVESTALLLSVGQRRGEMLAELVRLLHHDTAPVRALALAAFVRACDNAEEGALVGWYAESGMYEADAARDLATLWRTALGDRAHTRAALDALHTWVRVAARRADAAQALELLLPALVVTADDHKRLRHELHTLRAPDGGPRPPVADRLLDVLTRTTETAPRSH
;
A
#
# COMPACT_ATOMS: atom_id res chain seq x y z
N SER A 1 -20.97 6.65 1.38
CA SER A 1 -20.14 7.88 1.38
C SER A 1 -20.35 8.69 0.11
N ALA A 2 -19.97 9.97 0.10
CA ALA A 2 -20.01 10.84 -1.08
C ALA A 2 -19.15 10.29 -2.25
N LEU A 3 -18.03 9.64 -1.92
CA LEU A 3 -17.16 8.95 -2.88
C LEU A 3 -17.90 7.90 -3.69
N ALA A 4 -18.66 7.03 -3.00
CA ALA A 4 -19.41 5.96 -3.65
C ALA A 4 -20.58 6.47 -4.50
N ALA A 5 -21.27 7.53 -4.07
CA ALA A 5 -22.32 8.16 -4.87
C ALA A 5 -21.79 8.71 -6.20
N ARG A 6 -20.63 9.39 -6.17
CA ARG A 6 -20.01 9.98 -7.36
C ARG A 6 -19.40 8.94 -8.31
N ALA A 7 -18.83 7.88 -7.76
CA ALA A 7 -18.31 6.77 -8.55
C ALA A 7 -19.43 5.96 -9.23
N ARG A 8 -20.64 5.88 -8.64
CA ARG A 8 -21.79 5.17 -9.21
C ARG A 8 -22.57 5.96 -10.26
N THR A 9 -22.48 7.29 -10.27
CA THR A 9 -23.22 8.12 -11.24
C THR A 9 -22.76 8.01 -12.69
N GLY A 10 -21.64 7.32 -12.97
CA GLY A 10 -21.37 6.62 -14.25
C GLY A 10 -21.45 7.41 -15.57
N SER A 11 -21.71 8.71 -15.56
CA SER A 11 -21.98 9.52 -16.76
C SER A 11 -20.94 10.63 -17.00
N SER A 12 -19.98 10.81 -16.09
CA SER A 12 -18.90 11.78 -16.27
C SER A 12 -17.59 11.06 -16.55
N GLY A 13 -16.90 11.50 -17.61
CA GLY A 13 -15.79 10.79 -18.23
C GLY A 13 -14.57 10.54 -17.35
N LYS A 14 -13.57 9.87 -17.94
CA LYS A 14 -12.28 9.50 -17.33
C LYS A 14 -11.67 10.59 -16.43
N ALA A 15 -11.75 11.86 -16.84
CA ALA A 15 -11.25 12.99 -16.06
C ALA A 15 -11.92 13.18 -14.69
N GLU A 16 -13.23 12.90 -14.55
CA GLU A 16 -13.87 12.97 -13.22
C GLU A 16 -13.39 11.81 -12.32
N ALA A 17 -13.23 10.61 -12.88
CA ALA A 17 -12.67 9.49 -12.14
C ALA A 17 -11.23 9.79 -11.67
N ASP A 18 -10.40 10.37 -12.55
CA ASP A 18 -9.03 10.77 -12.21
C ASP A 18 -9.01 11.84 -11.10
N ASN A 19 -9.86 12.87 -11.19
CA ASN A 19 -9.99 13.89 -10.14
C ASN A 19 -10.44 13.31 -8.78
N LEU A 20 -11.33 12.32 -8.80
CA LEU A 20 -11.76 11.64 -7.58
C LEU A 20 -10.64 10.80 -6.96
N VAL A 21 -9.84 10.13 -7.79
CA VAL A 21 -8.65 9.40 -7.35
C VAL A 21 -7.66 10.37 -6.70
N GLU A 22 -7.33 11.48 -7.35
CA GLU A 22 -6.41 12.48 -6.82
C GLU A 22 -6.91 13.11 -5.52
N SER A 23 -8.17 13.54 -5.48
CA SER A 23 -8.75 14.14 -4.28
C SER A 23 -8.76 13.18 -3.09
N THR A 24 -9.09 11.91 -3.34
CA THR A 24 -9.09 10.87 -2.29
C THR A 24 -7.67 10.55 -1.84
N ALA A 25 -6.72 10.49 -2.77
CA ALA A 25 -5.31 10.28 -2.45
C ALA A 25 -4.73 11.44 -1.61
N LEU A 26 -5.10 12.69 -1.92
CA LEU A 26 -4.72 13.85 -1.12
C LEU A 26 -5.31 13.79 0.29
N LEU A 27 -6.59 13.43 0.44
CA LEU A 27 -7.21 13.25 1.76
C LEU A 27 -6.54 12.15 2.58
N LEU A 28 -6.11 11.06 1.95
CA LEU A 28 -5.29 10.03 2.58
C LEU A 28 -3.88 10.54 2.95
N SER A 29 -3.30 11.39 2.11
CA SER A 29 -1.93 11.87 2.29
C SER A 29 -1.83 12.89 3.42
N VAL A 30 -2.69 13.91 3.43
CA VAL A 30 -2.58 15.07 4.36
C VAL A 30 -3.75 15.20 5.34
N GLY A 31 -4.79 14.37 5.24
CA GLY A 31 -5.97 14.46 6.09
C GLY A 31 -5.73 14.09 7.55
N GLN A 32 -6.55 14.63 8.45
CA GLN A 32 -6.49 14.31 9.89
C GLN A 32 -7.16 12.97 10.25
N ARG A 33 -7.98 12.40 9.35
CA ARG A 33 -8.80 11.20 9.59
C ARG A 33 -8.36 10.02 8.70
N ARG A 34 -7.06 9.78 8.63
CA ARG A 34 -6.49 8.75 7.72
C ARG A 34 -6.97 7.34 8.07
N GLY A 35 -6.97 6.96 9.36
CA GLY A 35 -7.47 5.65 9.79
C GLY A 35 -8.92 5.41 9.38
N GLU A 36 -9.79 6.39 9.60
CA GLU A 36 -11.20 6.30 9.18
C GLU A 36 -11.38 6.25 7.66
N MET A 37 -10.51 6.93 6.92
CA MET A 37 -10.51 6.85 5.46
C MET A 37 -10.06 5.47 4.97
N LEU A 38 -9.05 4.85 5.59
CA LEU A 38 -8.65 3.48 5.28
C LEU A 38 -9.80 2.51 5.53
N ALA A 39 -10.48 2.62 6.67
CA ALA A 39 -11.65 1.81 7.00
C ALA A 39 -12.78 1.96 5.96
N GLU A 40 -13.05 3.19 5.51
CA GLU A 40 -14.05 3.44 4.46
C GLU A 40 -13.62 2.83 3.12
N LEU A 41 -12.35 2.94 2.72
CA LEU A 41 -11.86 2.30 1.50
C LEU A 41 -11.99 0.78 1.57
N VAL A 42 -11.64 0.16 2.70
CA VAL A 42 -11.85 -1.29 2.92
C VAL A 42 -13.33 -1.65 2.83
N ARG A 43 -14.24 -0.84 3.40
CA ARG A 43 -15.69 -1.05 3.27
C ARG A 43 -16.14 -1.01 1.81
N LEU A 44 -15.59 -0.07 1.02
CA LEU A 44 -15.89 0.03 -0.42
C LEU A 44 -15.35 -1.17 -1.21
N LEU A 45 -14.18 -1.69 -0.86
CA LEU A 45 -13.63 -2.91 -1.47
C LEU A 45 -14.56 -4.11 -1.27
N HIS A 46 -15.18 -4.27 -0.10
CA HIS A 46 -16.01 -5.43 0.20
C HIS A 46 -17.46 -5.31 -0.26
N HIS A 47 -18.02 -4.09 -0.28
CA HIS A 47 -19.48 -3.91 -0.36
C HIS A 47 -19.96 -3.07 -1.55
N ASP A 48 -19.07 -2.63 -2.44
CA ASP A 48 -19.44 -1.75 -3.56
C ASP A 48 -19.18 -2.37 -4.93
N THR A 49 -19.54 -1.63 -5.99
CA THR A 49 -19.43 -2.09 -7.38
C THR A 49 -17.98 -2.11 -7.88
N ALA A 50 -17.69 -2.91 -8.91
CA ALA A 50 -16.33 -3.03 -9.46
C ALA A 50 -15.64 -1.70 -9.81
N PRO A 51 -16.33 -0.72 -10.43
CA PRO A 51 -15.74 0.60 -10.69
C PRO A 51 -15.36 1.36 -9.41
N VAL A 52 -16.19 1.28 -8.37
CA VAL A 52 -15.93 1.94 -7.08
C VAL A 52 -14.73 1.30 -6.40
N ARG A 53 -14.62 -0.03 -6.45
CA ARG A 53 -13.45 -0.76 -5.92
C ARG A 53 -12.17 -0.37 -6.64
N ALA A 54 -12.20 -0.29 -7.97
CA ALA A 54 -11.03 0.14 -8.76
C ALA A 54 -10.61 1.58 -8.40
N LEU A 55 -11.58 2.48 -8.23
CA LEU A 55 -11.29 3.86 -7.78
C LEU A 55 -10.63 3.88 -6.39
N ALA A 56 -11.15 3.09 -5.44
CA ALA A 56 -10.59 2.99 -4.10
C ALA A 56 -9.13 2.48 -4.12
N LEU A 57 -8.83 1.45 -4.92
CA LEU A 57 -7.46 0.93 -5.09
C LEU A 57 -6.54 1.96 -5.76
N ALA A 58 -7.01 2.62 -6.82
CA ALA A 58 -6.23 3.65 -7.51
C ALA A 58 -5.88 4.82 -6.57
N ALA A 59 -6.84 5.31 -5.78
CA ALA A 59 -6.62 6.38 -4.80
C ALA A 59 -5.64 5.96 -3.70
N PHE A 60 -5.79 4.73 -3.19
CA PHE A 60 -4.87 4.17 -2.20
C PHE A 60 -3.43 4.09 -2.72
N VAL A 61 -3.23 3.47 -3.89
CA VAL A 61 -1.91 3.32 -4.50
C VAL A 61 -1.30 4.69 -4.81
N ARG A 62 -2.10 5.64 -5.30
CA ARG A 62 -1.64 7.01 -5.56
C ARG A 62 -1.18 7.72 -4.29
N ALA A 63 -1.87 7.53 -3.16
CA ALA A 63 -1.43 8.07 -1.87
C ALA A 63 -0.13 7.43 -1.38
N CYS A 64 0.05 6.12 -1.62
CA CYS A 64 1.29 5.42 -1.28
C CYS A 64 2.49 5.90 -2.11
N ASP A 65 2.29 6.23 -3.38
CA ASP A 65 3.36 6.64 -4.31
C ASP A 65 3.80 8.11 -4.17
N ASN A 66 3.26 8.87 -3.21
CA ASN A 66 3.67 10.25 -2.97
C ASN A 66 5.02 10.33 -2.24
N ALA A 67 6.11 10.25 -3.01
CA ALA A 67 7.49 10.19 -2.52
C ALA A 67 8.01 11.50 -1.91
N GLU A 68 7.51 12.66 -2.35
CA GLU A 68 7.97 13.98 -1.88
C GLU A 68 7.55 14.23 -0.44
N GLU A 69 6.34 13.81 -0.08
CA GLU A 69 5.83 13.96 1.28
C GLU A 69 5.99 12.69 2.12
N GLY A 70 6.12 11.51 1.49
CA GLY A 70 6.11 10.23 2.18
C GLY A 70 4.93 10.10 3.14
N ALA A 71 3.83 10.81 2.86
CA ALA A 71 2.92 11.27 3.90
C ALA A 71 2.19 10.11 4.57
N LEU A 72 1.77 9.12 3.78
CA LEU A 72 1.05 7.96 4.29
C LEU A 72 1.98 6.98 5.03
N VAL A 73 3.20 6.75 4.56
CA VAL A 73 4.18 5.91 5.28
C VAL A 73 4.70 6.60 6.54
N GLY A 74 4.87 7.93 6.51
CA GLY A 74 5.24 8.75 7.66
C GLY A 74 4.15 8.70 8.73
N TRP A 75 2.89 8.96 8.35
CA TRP A 75 1.76 8.83 9.28
C TRP A 75 1.66 7.41 9.86
N TYR A 76 1.81 6.38 9.01
CA TYR A 76 1.75 5.00 9.46
C TYR A 76 2.87 4.68 10.47
N ALA A 77 4.09 5.15 10.22
CA ALA A 77 5.21 4.99 11.14
C ALA A 77 5.02 5.78 12.46
N GLU A 78 4.43 6.96 12.40
CA GLU A 78 4.23 7.84 13.55
C GLU A 78 3.11 7.37 14.47
N SER A 79 2.02 6.82 13.91
CA SER A 79 0.81 6.48 14.67
C SER A 79 0.09 5.24 14.15
N GLY A 80 -0.11 5.14 12.83
CA GLY A 80 -0.99 4.11 12.25
C GLY A 80 -0.56 2.66 12.51
N MET A 81 0.73 2.37 12.67
CA MET A 81 1.22 1.00 12.94
C MET A 81 0.95 0.53 14.37
N TYR A 82 0.64 1.45 15.29
CA TYR A 82 0.24 1.15 16.66
C TYR A 82 -1.28 1.02 16.82
N GLU A 83 -2.04 1.43 15.81
CA GLU A 83 -3.49 1.31 15.75
C GLU A 83 -3.88 0.01 15.02
N ALA A 84 -4.35 -0.99 15.77
CA ALA A 84 -4.60 -2.33 15.23
C ALA A 84 -5.56 -2.35 14.03
N ASP A 85 -6.58 -1.49 14.03
CA ASP A 85 -7.54 -1.39 12.93
C ASP A 85 -6.91 -0.73 11.70
N ALA A 86 -6.18 0.37 11.89
CA ALA A 86 -5.48 1.05 10.80
C ALA A 86 -4.43 0.14 10.13
N ALA A 87 -3.64 -0.59 10.93
CA ALA A 87 -2.66 -1.55 10.40
C ALA A 87 -3.33 -2.69 9.62
N ARG A 88 -4.46 -3.21 10.10
CA ARG A 88 -5.24 -4.25 9.41
C ARG A 88 -5.84 -3.73 8.11
N ASP A 89 -6.40 -2.54 8.11
CA ASP A 89 -7.02 -1.94 6.93
C ASP A 89 -5.97 -1.61 5.87
N LEU A 90 -4.82 -1.08 6.30
CA LEU A 90 -3.68 -0.82 5.41
C LEU A 90 -3.17 -2.11 4.76
N ALA A 91 -2.97 -3.18 5.55
CA ALA A 91 -2.57 -4.49 5.02
C ALA A 91 -3.62 -5.07 4.05
N THR A 92 -4.92 -4.84 4.32
CA THR A 92 -6.01 -5.31 3.44
C THR A 92 -5.99 -4.59 2.09
N LEU A 93 -5.80 -3.27 2.09
CA LEU A 93 -5.68 -2.47 0.87
C LEU A 93 -4.45 -2.88 0.05
N TRP A 94 -3.28 -3.03 0.70
CA TRP A 94 -2.06 -3.50 0.05
C TRP A 94 -2.22 -4.88 -0.59
N ARG A 95 -2.74 -5.87 0.15
CA ARG A 95 -2.96 -7.22 -0.37
C ARG A 95 -3.90 -7.22 -1.57
N THR A 96 -4.98 -6.45 -1.49
CA THR A 96 -5.95 -6.34 -2.58
C THR A 96 -5.31 -5.70 -3.82
N ALA A 97 -4.56 -4.60 -3.65
CA ALA A 97 -3.89 -3.92 -4.76
C ALA A 97 -2.80 -4.79 -5.41
N LEU A 98 -2.00 -5.52 -4.61
CA LEU A 98 -0.95 -6.40 -5.11
C LEU A 98 -1.50 -7.65 -5.83
N GLY A 99 -2.66 -8.14 -5.41
CA GLY A 99 -3.36 -9.28 -6.02
C GLY A 99 -4.22 -8.91 -7.23
N ASP A 100 -4.56 -7.63 -7.42
CA ASP A 100 -5.38 -7.16 -8.54
C ASP A 100 -4.54 -6.86 -9.78
N ARG A 101 -4.85 -7.50 -10.92
CA ARG A 101 -4.08 -7.37 -12.16
C ARG A 101 -4.01 -5.93 -12.69
N ALA A 102 -5.04 -5.11 -12.46
CA ALA A 102 -5.07 -3.75 -12.96
C ALA A 102 -4.21 -2.80 -12.09
N HIS A 103 -4.00 -3.13 -10.81
CA HIS A 103 -3.30 -2.26 -9.85
C HIS A 103 -1.95 -2.80 -9.38
N THR A 104 -1.63 -4.09 -9.60
CA THR A 104 -0.44 -4.75 -9.04
C THR A 104 0.86 -4.02 -9.36
N ARG A 105 1.01 -3.54 -10.61
CA ARG A 105 2.23 -2.84 -11.02
C ARG A 105 2.39 -1.50 -10.29
N ALA A 106 1.33 -0.70 -10.26
CA ALA A 106 1.33 0.59 -9.58
C ALA A 106 1.53 0.41 -8.07
N ALA A 107 0.96 -0.64 -7.47
CA ALA A 107 1.19 -0.99 -6.07
C ALA A 107 2.66 -1.33 -5.80
N LEU A 108 3.30 -2.13 -6.64
CA LEU A 108 4.73 -2.44 -6.51
C LEU A 108 5.62 -1.20 -6.66
N ASP A 109 5.29 -0.30 -7.59
CA ASP A 109 5.99 0.98 -7.73
C ASP A 109 5.83 1.86 -6.47
N ALA A 110 4.61 1.90 -5.88
CA ALA A 110 4.38 2.58 -4.62
C ALA A 110 5.13 1.94 -3.43
N LEU A 111 5.28 0.61 -3.42
CA LEU A 111 6.08 -0.09 -2.41
C LEU A 111 7.56 0.30 -2.55
N HIS A 112 8.08 0.43 -3.78
CA HIS A 112 9.43 0.93 -4.02
C HIS A 112 9.60 2.35 -3.48
N THR A 113 8.59 3.21 -3.65
CA THR A 113 8.56 4.54 -3.04
C THR A 113 8.69 4.47 -1.52
N TRP A 114 7.92 3.61 -0.84
CA TRP A 114 8.03 3.42 0.61
C TRP A 114 9.40 2.90 1.04
N VAL A 115 9.97 1.94 0.32
CA VAL A 115 11.33 1.41 0.62
C VAL A 115 12.39 2.50 0.47
N ARG A 116 12.25 3.39 -0.52
CA ARG A 116 13.16 4.55 -0.69
C ARG A 116 13.02 5.56 0.44
N VAL A 117 11.81 5.82 0.93
CA VAL A 117 11.59 6.66 2.12
C VAL A 117 12.24 6.01 3.34
N ALA A 118 12.01 4.71 3.54
CA ALA A 118 12.60 3.92 4.63
C ALA A 118 14.14 3.86 4.60
N ALA A 119 14.76 4.00 3.42
CA ALA A 119 16.21 4.11 3.32
C ALA A 119 16.76 5.39 4.00
N ARG A 120 15.92 6.42 4.17
CA ARG A 120 16.27 7.72 4.79
C ARG A 120 15.63 7.93 6.17
N ARG A 121 14.68 7.08 6.56
CA ARG A 121 13.83 7.22 7.75
C ARG A 121 13.72 5.89 8.50
N ALA A 122 14.31 5.82 9.70
CA ALA A 122 14.35 4.59 10.49
C ALA A 122 12.97 4.14 10.98
N ASP A 123 12.10 5.09 11.33
CA ASP A 123 10.70 4.86 11.70
C ASP A 123 9.90 4.24 10.54
N ALA A 124 10.06 4.77 9.32
CA ALA A 124 9.44 4.20 8.12
C ALA A 124 9.98 2.79 7.80
N ALA A 125 11.27 2.53 8.04
CA ALA A 125 11.83 1.18 7.91
C ALA A 125 11.18 0.19 8.89
N GLN A 126 11.06 0.57 10.16
CA GLN A 126 10.38 -0.25 11.16
C GLN A 126 8.91 -0.53 10.78
N ALA A 127 8.21 0.50 10.29
CA ALA A 127 6.83 0.34 9.85
C ALA A 127 6.69 -0.66 8.69
N LEU A 128 7.63 -0.65 7.74
CA LEU A 128 7.69 -1.65 6.66
C LEU A 128 8.03 -3.05 7.15
N GLU A 129 8.94 -3.18 8.11
CA GLU A 129 9.27 -4.47 8.73
C GLU A 129 8.06 -5.11 9.42
N LEU A 130 7.16 -4.30 10.01
CA LEU A 130 5.90 -4.77 10.58
C LEU A 130 4.82 -5.06 9.53
N LEU A 131 4.75 -4.25 8.47
CA LEU A 131 3.73 -4.39 7.44
C LEU A 131 3.97 -5.58 6.52
N LEU A 132 5.21 -5.80 6.07
CA LEU A 132 5.53 -6.82 5.06
C LEU A 132 5.05 -8.24 5.41
N PRO A 133 5.23 -8.75 6.65
CA PRO A 133 4.68 -10.05 7.03
C PRO A 133 3.16 -10.14 6.85
N ALA A 134 2.43 -9.05 7.12
CA ALA A 134 0.97 -9.01 6.98
C ALA A 134 0.51 -9.02 5.50
N LEU A 135 1.41 -8.76 4.54
CA LEU A 135 1.12 -8.82 3.11
C LEU A 135 1.27 -10.22 2.53
N VAL A 136 1.96 -11.13 3.23
CA VAL A 136 2.21 -12.50 2.78
C VAL A 136 1.07 -13.41 3.24
N VAL A 137 0.10 -13.66 2.36
CA VAL A 137 -0.99 -14.63 2.63
C VAL A 137 -0.72 -15.96 1.92
N THR A 138 -0.08 -15.91 0.77
CA THR A 138 0.24 -17.07 -0.08
C THR A 138 1.73 -17.16 -0.38
N ALA A 139 2.18 -18.33 -0.83
CA ALA A 139 3.55 -18.52 -1.30
C ALA A 139 3.88 -17.63 -2.52
N ASP A 140 2.89 -17.29 -3.34
CA ASP A 140 3.08 -16.42 -4.50
C ASP A 140 3.23 -14.94 -4.08
N ASP A 141 2.54 -14.50 -3.03
CA ASP A 141 2.77 -13.18 -2.43
C ASP A 141 4.20 -13.06 -1.93
N HIS A 142 4.70 -14.10 -1.25
CA HIS A 142 6.09 -14.14 -0.77
C HIS A 142 7.09 -14.06 -1.91
N LYS A 143 6.96 -14.90 -2.94
CA LYS A 143 7.84 -14.91 -4.11
C LYS A 143 7.84 -13.56 -4.81
N ARG A 144 6.67 -12.95 -5.01
CA ARG A 144 6.51 -11.63 -5.64
C ARG A 144 7.22 -10.55 -4.84
N LEU A 145 6.91 -10.42 -3.55
CA LEU A 145 7.53 -9.38 -2.70
C LEU A 145 9.05 -9.57 -2.58
N ARG A 146 9.51 -10.82 -2.42
CA ARG A 146 10.94 -11.14 -2.39
C ARG A 146 11.62 -10.77 -3.70
N HIS A 147 11.02 -11.11 -4.84
CA HIS A 147 11.57 -10.77 -6.16
C HIS A 147 11.74 -9.25 -6.32
N GLU A 148 10.68 -8.49 -6.02
CA GLU A 148 10.66 -7.03 -6.20
C GLU A 148 11.70 -6.33 -5.31
N LEU A 149 11.81 -6.73 -4.04
CA LEU A 149 12.87 -6.23 -3.14
C LEU A 149 14.27 -6.61 -3.63
N HIS A 150 14.43 -7.77 -4.30
CA HIS A 150 15.71 -8.20 -4.84
C HIS A 150 16.14 -7.38 -6.07
N THR A 151 15.17 -6.98 -6.89
CA THR A 151 15.37 -6.19 -8.11
C THR A 151 15.43 -4.69 -7.86
N LEU A 152 15.07 -4.23 -6.66
CA LEU A 152 15.13 -2.81 -6.30
C LEU A 152 16.55 -2.25 -6.48
N ARG A 153 16.62 -1.09 -7.13
CA ARG A 153 17.84 -0.29 -7.30
C ARG A 153 17.60 1.13 -6.79
N ALA A 154 18.68 1.79 -6.43
CA ALA A 154 18.63 3.22 -6.14
C ALA A 154 18.20 4.01 -7.41
N PRO A 155 17.56 5.19 -7.26
CA PRO A 155 17.05 5.96 -8.40
C PRO A 155 18.11 6.34 -9.45
N ASP A 156 19.37 6.45 -9.03
CA ASP A 156 20.54 6.72 -9.87
C ASP A 156 21.13 5.45 -10.52
N GLY A 157 20.44 4.31 -10.43
CA GLY A 157 20.95 3.01 -10.87
C GLY A 157 22.00 2.42 -9.92
N GLY A 158 22.22 3.05 -8.77
CA GLY A 158 23.14 2.59 -7.74
C GLY A 158 22.73 1.28 -7.07
N PRO A 159 23.55 0.80 -6.11
CA PRO A 159 23.32 -0.48 -5.45
C PRO A 159 21.97 -0.52 -4.73
N ARG A 160 21.49 -1.75 -4.48
CA ARG A 160 20.27 -1.97 -3.70
C ARG A 160 20.42 -1.30 -2.32
N PRO A 161 19.41 -0.56 -1.83
CA PRO A 161 19.46 0.06 -0.51
C PRO A 161 19.58 -0.99 0.62
N PRO A 162 20.40 -0.78 1.67
CA PRO A 162 20.53 -1.72 2.78
C PRO A 162 19.22 -2.03 3.54
N VAL A 163 18.25 -1.12 3.48
CA VAL A 163 16.91 -1.38 4.04
C VAL A 163 16.21 -2.52 3.30
N ALA A 164 16.43 -2.69 1.99
CA ALA A 164 15.84 -3.80 1.25
C ALA A 164 16.40 -5.16 1.69
N ASP A 165 17.67 -5.23 2.10
CA ASP A 165 18.27 -6.45 2.68
C ASP A 165 17.58 -6.82 4.00
N ARG A 166 17.39 -5.84 4.89
CA ARG A 166 16.66 -6.06 6.15
C ARG A 166 15.22 -6.54 5.93
N LEU A 167 14.52 -5.96 4.95
CA LEU A 167 13.17 -6.36 4.58
C LEU A 167 13.14 -7.78 3.98
N LEU A 168 14.16 -8.17 3.21
CA LEU A 168 14.31 -9.55 2.71
C LEU A 168 14.52 -10.55 3.86
N ASP A 169 15.28 -10.18 4.90
CA ASP A 169 15.47 -11.03 6.09
C ASP A 169 14.16 -11.21 6.86
N VAL A 170 13.35 -10.15 6.99
CA VAL A 170 12.00 -10.23 7.58
C VAL A 170 11.10 -11.20 6.82
N LEU A 171 11.07 -11.12 5.49
CA LEU A 171 10.28 -12.05 4.67
C LEU A 171 10.79 -13.50 4.79
N THR A 172 12.09 -13.71 4.97
CA THR A 172 12.68 -15.05 5.13
C THR A 172 12.27 -15.68 6.47
N ARG A 173 12.31 -14.92 7.56
CA ARG A 173 11.85 -15.40 8.89
C ARG A 173 10.36 -15.69 8.95
N THR A 174 9.56 -14.91 8.20
CA THR A 174 8.10 -15.10 8.13
C THR A 174 7.76 -16.49 7.54
N THR A 175 8.51 -16.95 6.54
CA THR A 175 8.30 -18.29 5.95
C THR A 175 8.74 -19.45 6.85
N GLU A 176 9.70 -19.24 7.75
CA GLU A 176 10.11 -20.28 8.70
C GLU A 176 9.08 -20.51 9.82
N THR A 177 8.25 -19.50 10.10
CA THR A 177 7.24 -19.53 11.16
C THR A 177 5.90 -20.09 10.68
N ALA A 178 5.66 -20.17 9.37
CA ALA A 178 4.44 -20.74 8.81
C ALA A 178 4.49 -22.29 8.85
N PRO A 179 3.48 -22.97 9.45
CA PRO A 179 3.47 -24.43 9.49
C PRO A 179 3.40 -24.99 8.07
N ARG A 180 4.37 -25.82 7.71
CA ARG A 180 4.37 -26.58 6.45
C ARG A 180 3.19 -27.55 6.47
N SER A 181 2.11 -27.17 5.80
CA SER A 181 0.98 -28.07 5.57
C SER A 181 1.40 -29.08 4.51
N HIS A 182 1.61 -30.33 4.92
CA HIS A 182 1.76 -31.50 4.06
C HIS A 182 0.39 -32.06 3.69
#